data_AF-W4LY78-F1
#
_entry.id   AF-W4LY78-F1
#
_cell.length_a   1.000
_cell.length_b   1.000
_cell.length_c   1.000
_cell.angle_alpha   90.00
_cell.angle_beta   90.00
_cell.angle_gamma   90.00
#
_symmetry.space_group_name_H-M   'P 1'
#
loop_
_entity.id
_entity.type
_entity.pdbx_description
1 polymer ?
#
loop_
_entity_poly.entity_id
_entity_poly.type
_entity_poly.pdbx_seq_one_letter_code
_entity_poly.pdbx_strand_id
1 'polypeptide(L)'
;MTPPDHPRAGIWLMPDNQVPGMLENFVSQLIPEGDPLKPIAEQTLNTIEVQNLNRYHAIHRPKALIHTWLAWQHMPGQPMGQSITSHVLHHNLPLANRFVAWMKKLFN
;
A
#
# COMPACT_ATOMS: atom_id res chain seq x y z
N MET A 1 30.19 -16.10 22.25
CA MET A 1 29.88 -16.35 20.83
C MET A 1 28.70 -15.46 20.47
N THR A 2 28.93 -14.40 19.70
CA THR A 2 27.84 -13.65 19.05
C THR A 2 27.17 -14.54 18.02
N PRO A 3 25.82 -14.56 17.93
CA PRO A 3 25.14 -15.32 16.89
C PRO A 3 25.58 -14.80 15.51
N PRO A 4 25.65 -15.67 14.49
CA PRO A 4 25.99 -15.25 13.14
C PRO A 4 25.00 -14.21 12.61
N ASP A 5 25.54 -13.19 11.95
CA ASP A 5 24.83 -12.02 11.41
C ASP A 5 24.07 -12.37 10.13
N HIS A 6 23.06 -13.24 10.27
CA HIS A 6 22.21 -13.65 9.16
C HIS A 6 21.11 -12.60 8.90
N PRO A 7 20.71 -12.39 7.64
CA PRO A 7 19.60 -11.50 7.33
C PRO A 7 18.32 -11.97 8.02
N ARG A 8 17.65 -11.07 8.74
CA ARG A 8 16.36 -11.33 9.38
C ARG A 8 15.27 -11.38 8.30
N ALA A 9 14.65 -12.54 8.14
CA ALA A 9 13.48 -12.73 7.29
C ALA A 9 12.23 -12.89 8.16
N GLY A 10 11.15 -12.22 7.78
CA GLY A 10 9.84 -12.39 8.42
C GLY A 10 8.76 -12.51 7.37
N ILE A 11 7.79 -13.39 7.64
CA ILE A 11 6.62 -13.59 6.80
C ILE A 11 5.43 -12.91 7.47
N TRP A 12 4.82 -11.96 6.77
CA TRP A 12 3.55 -11.37 7.17
C TRP A 12 2.42 -12.05 6.42
N LEU A 13 1.42 -12.53 7.17
CA LEU A 13 0.17 -13.03 6.63
C LEU A 13 -0.90 -11.97 6.83
N MET A 14 -1.64 -11.65 5.76
CA MET A 14 -2.78 -10.75 5.86
C MET A 14 -3.80 -11.34 6.85
N PRO A 15 -4.23 -10.57 7.88
CA PRO A 15 -4.98 -11.14 9.00
C PRO A 15 -6.42 -11.53 8.66
N ASP A 16 -6.95 -11.06 7.53
CA ASP A 16 -8.28 -11.43 7.05
C ASP A 16 -8.24 -12.66 6.13
N ASN A 17 -7.11 -13.01 5.50
CA ASN A 17 -6.95 -14.10 4.52
C ASN A 17 -8.08 -14.18 3.47
N GLN A 18 -8.79 -13.08 3.25
CA GLN A 18 -10.01 -13.01 2.44
C GLN A 18 -9.86 -12.11 1.23
N VAL A 19 -8.86 -11.22 1.24
CA VAL A 19 -8.56 -10.35 0.10
C VAL A 19 -7.45 -11.00 -0.74
N PRO A 20 -7.58 -11.06 -2.08
CA PRO A 20 -6.50 -11.47 -2.96
C PRO A 20 -5.21 -10.70 -2.62
N GLY A 21 -4.22 -11.45 -2.15
CA GLY A 21 -3.10 -11.02 -1.29
C GLY A 21 -2.05 -10.16 -1.97
N MET A 22 -2.44 -8.95 -2.37
CA MET A 22 -1.52 -7.94 -2.88
C MET A 22 -1.31 -6.84 -1.84
N LEU A 23 -0.05 -6.45 -1.65
CA LEU A 23 0.33 -5.37 -0.74
C LEU A 23 -0.41 -4.07 -1.11
N GLU A 24 -0.68 -3.84 -2.38
CA GLU A 24 -1.37 -2.66 -2.88
C GLU A 24 -2.84 -2.58 -2.44
N ASN A 25 -3.52 -3.71 -2.25
CA ASN A 25 -4.86 -3.75 -1.64
C ASN A 25 -4.80 -3.36 -0.16
N PHE A 26 -3.74 -3.77 0.54
CA PHE A 26 -3.54 -3.37 1.93
C PHE A 26 -3.25 -1.86 2.01
N VAL A 27 -2.34 -1.35 1.19
CA VAL A 27 -1.91 0.05 1.23
C VAL A 27 -3.04 0.99 0.80
N SER A 28 -3.92 0.59 -0.12
CA SER A 28 -5.10 1.38 -0.47
C SER A 28 -6.12 1.52 0.67
N GLN A 29 -6.18 0.55 1.59
CA GLN A 29 -6.98 0.66 2.81
C GLN A 29 -6.39 1.67 3.79
N LEU A 30 -5.08 1.95 3.71
CA LEU A 30 -4.40 2.90 4.59
C LEU A 30 -4.60 4.36 4.17
N ILE A 31 -5.16 4.63 2.99
CA ILE A 31 -5.51 5.98 2.55
C ILE A 31 -6.58 6.56 3.51
N PRO A 32 -6.45 7.82 3.98
CA PRO A 32 -7.46 8.48 4.80
C PRO A 32 -8.88 8.35 4.27
N GLU A 33 -9.82 8.00 5.15
CA GLU A 33 -11.23 8.08 4.81
C GLU A 33 -11.59 9.55 4.55
N GLY A 34 -12.23 9.82 3.40
CA GLY A 34 -12.49 11.19 2.94
C GLY A 34 -11.31 11.87 2.24
N ASP A 35 -10.21 11.15 1.94
CA ASP A 35 -9.14 11.70 1.10
C ASP A 35 -9.70 12.15 -0.26
N PRO A 36 -9.53 13.43 -0.64
CA PRO A 36 -10.14 13.97 -1.86
C PRO A 36 -9.47 13.46 -3.13
N LEU A 37 -8.23 12.96 -3.06
CA LEU A 37 -7.47 12.50 -4.22
C LEU A 37 -7.82 11.05 -4.60
N LYS A 38 -8.18 10.21 -3.62
CA LYS A 38 -8.61 8.83 -3.87
C LYS A 38 -9.75 8.72 -4.90
N PRO A 39 -10.90 9.42 -4.77
CA PRO A 39 -11.97 9.33 -5.77
C PRO A 39 -11.55 9.88 -7.14
N ILE A 40 -10.67 10.88 -7.19
CA ILE A 40 -10.11 11.41 -8.45
C ILE A 40 -9.24 10.35 -9.13
N ALA A 41 -8.43 9.61 -8.36
CA ALA A 41 -7.62 8.52 -8.89
C ALA A 41 -8.50 7.39 -9.44
N GLU A 42 -9.53 6.99 -8.68
CA GLU A 42 -10.51 5.99 -9.12
C GLU A 42 -11.22 6.41 -10.41
N GLN A 43 -11.67 7.66 -10.50
CA GLN A 43 -12.33 8.21 -11.68
C GLN A 43 -11.39 8.28 -12.89
N THR A 44 -10.12 8.65 -12.67
CA THR A 44 -9.09 8.66 -13.73
C THR A 44 -8.90 7.25 -14.28
N LEU A 45 -8.77 6.25 -13.41
CA LEU A 45 -8.65 4.86 -13.82
C LEU A 45 -9.89 4.36 -14.55
N ASN A 46 -11.09 4.69 -14.06
CA ASN A 46 -12.34 4.34 -14.75
C ASN A 46 -12.40 4.95 -16.16
N THR A 47 -11.93 6.18 -16.32
CA THR A 47 -11.93 6.89 -17.60
C THR A 47 -11.03 6.20 -18.62
N ILE A 48 -9.80 5.81 -18.22
CA ILE A 48 -8.88 5.09 -19.12
C ILE A 48 -9.36 3.66 -19.40
N GLU A 49 -10.04 3.02 -18.45
CA GLU A 49 -10.60 1.67 -18.62
C GLU A 49 -11.78 1.68 -19.61
N VAL A 50 -12.70 2.64 -19.49
CA VAL A 50 -13.83 2.81 -20.42
C VAL A 50 -13.35 3.10 -21.84
N GLN A 51 -12.26 3.86 -21.97
CA GLN A 51 -11.67 4.18 -23.28
C GLN A 51 -10.74 3.07 -23.80
N ASN A 52 -10.58 1.94 -23.09
CA ASN A 52 -9.61 0.89 -23.39
C ASN A 52 -8.16 1.40 -23.57
N LEU A 53 -7.81 2.46 -22.84
CA LEU A 53 -6.45 3.03 -22.80
C LEU A 53 -5.59 2.43 -21.68
N ASN A 54 -6.19 1.68 -20.76
CA ASN A 54 -5.45 1.01 -19.70
C ASN A 54 -4.49 -0.04 -20.28
N ARG A 55 -3.20 0.11 -19.92
CA ARG A 55 -2.16 -0.86 -20.32
C ARG A 55 -2.01 -2.01 -19.32
N TYR A 56 -2.57 -1.85 -18.12
CA TYR A 56 -2.56 -2.87 -17.08
C TYR A 56 -3.76 -3.80 -17.22
N HIS A 57 -3.59 -5.06 -16.80
CA HIS A 57 -4.69 -6.01 -16.66
C HIS A 57 -5.60 -5.62 -15.49
N ALA A 58 -6.90 -5.93 -15.58
CA ALA A 58 -7.88 -5.63 -14.52
C ALA A 58 -7.45 -6.13 -13.13
N ILE A 59 -6.75 -7.27 -13.04
CA ILE A 59 -6.20 -7.80 -11.78
C ILE A 59 -5.14 -6.89 -11.13
N HIS A 60 -4.48 -6.04 -11.91
CA HIS A 60 -3.50 -5.06 -11.44
C HIS A 60 -4.09 -3.67 -11.21
N ARG A 61 -5.40 -3.50 -11.35
CA ARG A 61 -6.09 -2.24 -11.07
C ARG A 61 -5.76 -1.67 -9.68
N PRO A 62 -5.67 -2.47 -8.60
CA PRO A 62 -5.27 -1.94 -7.30
C PRO A 62 -3.86 -1.34 -7.29
N LYS A 63 -2.92 -1.92 -8.06
CA LYS A 63 -1.57 -1.35 -8.22
C LYS A 63 -1.63 0.00 -8.90
N ALA A 64 -2.35 0.07 -10.02
CA ALA A 64 -2.51 1.30 -10.76
C ALA A 64 -3.12 2.40 -9.88
N LEU A 65 -4.12 2.06 -9.05
CA LEU A 65 -4.78 3.00 -8.17
C LEU A 65 -3.81 3.57 -7.15
N ILE A 66 -3.13 2.71 -6.37
CA ILE A 66 -2.26 3.19 -5.30
C ILE A 66 -1.05 3.95 -5.84
N HIS A 67 -0.47 3.51 -6.96
CA HIS A 67 0.67 4.21 -7.56
C HIS A 67 0.26 5.56 -8.17
N THR A 68 -0.94 5.67 -8.72
CA THR A 68 -1.47 6.96 -9.20
C THR A 68 -1.70 7.92 -8.03
N TRP A 69 -2.32 7.44 -6.95
CA TRP A 69 -2.53 8.24 -5.75
C TRP A 69 -1.20 8.67 -5.09
N LEU A 70 -0.23 7.75 -4.98
CA LEU A 70 1.11 8.03 -4.46
C LEU A 70 1.87 9.06 -5.31
N ALA A 71 1.66 9.06 -6.63
CA ALA A 71 2.28 10.03 -7.54
C ALA A 71 1.76 11.47 -7.35
N TRP A 72 0.64 11.66 -6.65
CA TRP A 72 0.08 12.98 -6.34
C TRP A 72 0.42 13.48 -4.94
N GLN A 73 1.16 12.70 -4.15
CA GLN A 73 1.58 13.10 -2.81
C GLN A 73 2.76 14.07 -2.87
N HIS A 74 3.05 14.74 -1.75
CA HIS A 74 4.13 15.72 -1.62
C HIS A 74 5.49 15.21 -2.13
N MET A 75 5.79 13.93 -1.95
CA MET A 75 6.97 13.28 -2.51
C MET A 75 6.55 12.21 -3.54
N PRO A 76 6.39 12.60 -4.83
CA PRO A 76 6.04 11.64 -5.87
C PRO A 76 7.17 10.64 -6.10
N GLY A 77 6.81 9.39 -6.42
CA GLY A 77 7.77 8.35 -6.75
C GLY A 77 8.46 7.69 -5.55
N GLN A 78 8.06 8.00 -4.31
CA GLN A 78 8.56 7.27 -3.15
C GLN A 78 8.19 5.78 -3.25
N PRO A 79 9.12 4.88 -2.89
CA PRO A 79 8.80 3.47 -2.74
C PRO A 79 7.66 3.30 -1.75
N MET A 80 6.71 2.43 -2.06
CA MET A 80 5.51 2.21 -1.23
C MET A 80 5.83 1.93 0.25
N GLY A 81 6.91 1.17 0.50
CA GLY A 81 7.39 0.92 1.86
C GLY A 81 7.82 2.18 2.62
N GLN A 82 8.37 3.18 1.92
CA GLN A 82 8.73 4.48 2.48
C GLN A 82 7.51 5.39 2.65
N SER A 83 6.51 5.27 1.77
CA SER A 83 5.24 5.99 1.90
C SER A 83 4.41 5.53 3.11
N ILE A 84 4.57 4.26 3.52
CA ILE A 84 3.98 3.73 4.77
C ILE A 84 4.65 4.35 6.01
N THR A 85 5.95 4.62 5.96
CA THR A 85 6.69 5.19 7.09
C THR A 85 6.68 6.72 7.14
N SER A 86 6.39 7.41 6.03
CA SER A 86 6.49 8.87 5.91
C SER A 86 5.27 9.66 6.40
N HIS A 87 4.46 9.11 7.30
CA HIS A 87 3.25 9.75 7.85
C HIS A 87 2.17 10.14 6.81
N VAL A 88 2.31 9.73 5.55
CA VAL A 88 1.31 9.97 4.48
C VAL A 88 0.07 9.07 4.67
N LEU A 89 0.25 7.91 5.30
CA LEU A 89 -0.82 6.96 5.64
C LEU A 89 -1.21 7.14 7.11
N HIS A 90 -1.88 8.24 7.41
CA HIS A 90 -2.25 8.62 8.78
C HIS A 90 -3.72 8.39 9.06
N HIS A 91 -4.04 7.23 9.65
CA HIS A 91 -5.14 7.06 10.60
C HIS A 91 -5.14 5.66 11.22
N ASN A 92 -5.88 5.56 12.31
CA ASN A 92 -5.86 4.58 13.38
C ASN A 92 -6.48 3.23 12.97
N LEU A 93 -6.11 2.69 11.81
CA LEU A 93 -6.58 1.38 11.39
C LEU A 93 -5.87 0.32 12.25
N PRO A 94 -6.60 -0.50 13.03
CA PRO A 94 -6.02 -1.59 13.81
C PRO A 94 -5.11 -2.48 12.97
N LEU A 95 -5.40 -2.59 11.66
CA LEU A 95 -4.60 -3.32 10.69
C LEU A 95 -3.21 -2.70 10.45
N ALA A 96 -3.12 -1.39 10.25
CA ALA A 96 -1.86 -0.67 10.07
C ALA A 96 -0.97 -0.80 11.30
N ASN A 97 -1.57 -0.61 12.48
CA ASN A 97 -0.88 -0.74 13.76
C ASN A 97 -0.35 -2.16 13.98
N ARG A 98 -1.12 -3.20 13.62
CA ARG A 98 -0.66 -4.61 13.69
C ARG A 98 0.53 -4.87 12.75
N PHE A 99 0.48 -4.36 11.52
CA PHE A 99 1.57 -4.51 10.56
C PHE A 99 2.85 -3.79 11.04
N VAL A 100 2.73 -2.53 11.49
CA VAL A 100 3.86 -1.75 12.02
C VAL A 100 4.44 -2.40 13.29
N ALA A 101 3.60 -2.90 14.19
CA ALA A 101 4.05 -3.61 15.39
C ALA A 101 4.83 -4.89 15.03
N TRP A 102 4.34 -5.65 14.04
CA TRP A 102 5.05 -6.82 13.53
C TRP A 102 6.40 -6.46 12.89
N MET A 103 6.44 -5.42 12.04
CA MET A 103 7.68 -4.91 11.44
C MET A 103 8.70 -4.48 12.51
N LYS A 104 8.25 -3.73 13.52
CA LYS A 104 9.11 -3.33 14.65
C LYS A 104 9.65 -4.55 15.40
N LYS A 105 8.83 -5.58 15.66
CA LYS A 105 9.30 -6.83 16.29
C LYS A 105 10.31 -7.60 15.42
N LEU A 106 10.19 -7.51 14.10
CA LEU A 106 11.07 -8.20 13.17
C LEU A 106 12.44 -7.54 13.00
N PHE A 107 12.57 -6.23 13.22
CA PHE A 107 13.84 -5.51 13.00
C PHE A 107 14.42 -4.83 14.25
N ASN A 108 13.63 -4.66 15.32
CA ASN A 108 14.14 -4.39 16.67
C ASN A 108 14.58 -5.69 17.37
#